data_AF-A0A241XS80-F1
#
_entry.id   AF-A0A241XS80-F1
#
_cell.length_a   1.000
_cell.length_b   1.000
_cell.length_c   1.000
_cell.angle_alpha   90.00
_cell.angle_beta   90.00
_cell.angle_gamma   90.00
#
_symmetry.space_group_name_H-M   'P 1'
#
loop_
_entity.id
_entity.type
_entity.pdbx_description
1 polymer ?
#
loop_
_entity_poly.entity_id
_entity_poly.type
_entity_poly.pdbx_seq_one_letter_code
_entity_poly.pdbx_strand_id
1 'polypeptide(L)'
;MQLAMLLDETHEGPFPILQARIKRAYRRTVLPKVERQLSLLDLLTLPESELGPVEEWTDDEIADLRLYVLHDAARVLLDLRASAKRRQESIDWIFSDEEGPFSFRTCVAAEGCDWLQFREEVVLLCERNGMPLGNEAARSLLDQVLSDRRQNTDWIASKEYSVANDFRLFREG
;
A
#
# COMPACT_ATOMS: atom_id res chain seq x y z
N MET A 1 -7.94 -61.64 12.48
CA MET A 1 -8.52 -62.85 11.86
C MET A 1 -8.41 -62.72 10.35
N GLN A 2 -8.09 -63.84 9.72
CA GLN A 2 -7.82 -64.09 8.30
C GLN A 2 -9.00 -63.66 7.39
N LEU A 3 -8.73 -63.09 6.20
CA LEU A 3 -8.72 -63.73 4.87
C LEU A 3 -10.07 -64.40 4.52
N ALA A 4 -10.60 -64.39 3.31
CA ALA A 4 -10.32 -63.82 1.99
C ALA A 4 -11.46 -64.37 1.10
N MET A 5 -11.39 -64.06 -0.20
CA MET A 5 -12.03 -64.80 -1.31
C MET A 5 -13.50 -64.46 -1.55
N LEU A 6 -13.99 -64.35 -2.78
CA LEU A 6 -13.51 -64.84 -4.07
C LEU A 6 -14.28 -64.06 -5.16
N LEU A 7 -13.69 -63.85 -6.34
CA LEU A 7 -14.23 -64.25 -7.66
C LEU A 7 -13.38 -63.62 -8.78
N ASP A 8 -12.37 -64.39 -9.17
CA ASP A 8 -12.00 -64.81 -10.54
C ASP A 8 -12.23 -63.84 -11.72
N GLU A 9 -11.11 -63.29 -12.17
CA GLU A 9 -10.51 -63.45 -13.51
C GLU A 9 -11.44 -63.68 -14.71
N THR A 10 -11.51 -62.66 -15.58
CA THR A 10 -11.55 -62.89 -17.04
C THR A 10 -10.36 -62.20 -17.69
N HIS A 11 -9.60 -63.01 -18.40
CA HIS A 11 -8.38 -62.74 -19.16
C HIS A 11 -8.67 -61.81 -20.35
N GLU A 12 -7.81 -60.82 -20.62
CA GLU A 12 -7.37 -60.42 -21.97
C GLU A 12 -6.20 -59.39 -21.84
N GLY A 13 -4.97 -59.92 -21.88
CA GLY A 13 -3.74 -59.30 -22.41
C GLY A 13 -3.22 -57.96 -21.87
N PRO A 14 -2.10 -57.92 -21.13
CA PRO A 14 -1.29 -56.70 -21.01
C PRO A 14 -0.42 -56.50 -22.26
N PHE A 15 -0.58 -55.37 -22.96
CA PHE A 15 0.40 -54.90 -23.95
C PHE A 15 1.76 -54.67 -23.25
N PRO A 16 2.87 -55.26 -23.71
CA PRO A 16 4.17 -54.98 -23.12
C PRO A 16 4.69 -53.66 -23.67
N ILE A 17 4.62 -52.58 -22.89
CA ILE A 17 5.42 -51.39 -23.17
C ILE A 17 6.85 -51.68 -22.71
N LEU A 18 7.66 -52.25 -23.60
CA LEU A 18 9.12 -52.25 -23.45
C LEU A 18 9.59 -50.79 -23.59
N GLN A 19 9.52 -50.03 -22.50
CA GLN A 19 10.19 -48.73 -22.42
C GLN A 19 11.70 -48.99 -22.39
N ALA A 20 12.35 -48.87 -23.55
CA ALA A 20 13.78 -48.82 -23.64
C ALA A 20 14.30 -47.74 -22.67
N ARG A 21 15.02 -48.17 -21.64
CA ARG A 21 15.57 -47.29 -20.61
C ARG A 21 16.74 -46.51 -21.22
N ILE A 22 16.42 -45.43 -21.93
CA ILE A 22 17.42 -44.46 -22.41
C ILE A 22 18.13 -43.92 -21.17
N LYS A 23 19.38 -44.33 -20.97
CA LYS A 23 20.23 -43.78 -19.91
C LYS A 23 20.45 -42.30 -20.23
N ARG A 24 19.67 -41.42 -19.58
CA ARG A 24 19.88 -39.97 -19.68
C ARG A 24 21.30 -39.68 -19.22
N ALA A 25 22.09 -39.02 -20.08
CA ALA A 25 23.43 -38.57 -19.71
C ALA A 25 23.34 -37.66 -18.48
N TYR A 26 24.19 -37.93 -17.48
CA TYR A 26 24.32 -37.09 -16.29
C TYR A 26 24.86 -35.71 -16.72
N ARG A 27 23.98 -34.70 -16.76
CA ARG A 27 24.45 -33.31 -16.86
C ARG A 27 25.19 -33.00 -15.56
N ARG A 28 26.51 -32.79 -15.62
CA ARG A 28 27.24 -32.15 -14.53
C ARG A 28 26.64 -30.77 -14.32
N THR A 29 25.81 -30.62 -13.30
CA THR A 29 25.41 -29.31 -12.80
C THR A 29 26.65 -28.70 -12.16
N VAL A 30 27.23 -27.68 -12.79
CA VAL A 30 28.08 -26.73 -12.04
C VAL A 30 27.13 -26.12 -11.02
N LEU A 31 27.33 -26.41 -9.73
CA LEU A 31 26.56 -25.75 -8.68
C LEU A 31 26.84 -24.26 -8.82
N PRO A 32 25.82 -23.40 -9.00
CA PRO A 32 26.04 -21.97 -9.00
C PRO A 32 26.70 -21.59 -7.67
N LYS A 33 27.61 -20.61 -7.71
CA LYS A 33 28.17 -19.98 -6.52
C LYS A 33 26.99 -19.60 -5.64
N VAL A 34 26.80 -20.32 -4.53
CA VAL A 34 25.68 -20.08 -3.63
C VAL A 34 25.97 -18.76 -2.95
N GLU A 35 25.47 -17.67 -3.53
CA GLU A 35 25.24 -16.44 -2.79
C GLU A 35 24.33 -16.83 -1.64
N ARG A 36 24.92 -16.86 -0.45
CA ARG A 36 24.24 -17.29 0.76
C ARG A 36 23.14 -16.26 1.00
N GLN A 37 21.91 -16.60 0.65
CA GLN A 37 20.74 -15.79 0.97
C GLN A 37 20.60 -15.80 2.49
N LEU A 38 21.11 -14.75 3.13
CA LEU A 38 20.94 -14.57 4.58
C LEU A 38 19.47 -14.32 4.85
N SER A 39 18.93 -15.02 5.85
CA SER A 39 17.59 -14.70 6.32
C SER A 39 17.61 -13.36 7.07
N LEU A 40 16.45 -12.70 7.16
CA LEU A 40 16.32 -11.45 7.93
C LEU A 40 16.80 -11.62 9.38
N LEU A 41 16.55 -12.78 9.99
CA LEU A 41 16.98 -13.09 11.35
C LEU A 41 18.50 -13.21 11.45
N ASP A 42 19.16 -13.78 10.44
CA ASP A 42 20.63 -13.85 10.40
C ASP A 42 21.21 -12.43 10.35
N LEU A 43 20.67 -11.56 9.48
CA LEU A 43 21.05 -10.14 9.37
C LEU A 43 20.95 -9.38 10.70
N LEU A 44 19.88 -9.59 11.46
CA LEU A 44 19.68 -8.93 12.76
C LEU A 44 20.63 -9.40 13.86
N THR A 45 21.22 -10.59 13.70
CA THR A 45 22.19 -11.17 14.64
C THR A 45 23.64 -10.94 14.23
N LEU A 46 23.88 -10.41 13.03
CA LEU A 46 25.23 -10.08 12.58
C LEU A 46 25.80 -8.92 13.41
N PRO A 47 27.09 -8.99 13.76
CA PRO A 47 27.77 -7.86 14.38
C PRO A 47 27.81 -6.67 13.41
N GLU A 48 27.71 -5.45 13.92
CA GLU A 48 27.67 -4.22 13.13
C GLU A 48 28.90 -4.05 12.21
N SER A 49 30.03 -4.64 12.58
CA SER A 49 31.24 -4.71 11.75
C SER A 49 31.08 -5.51 10.44
N GLU A 50 30.08 -6.38 10.36
CA GLU A 50 29.80 -7.25 9.20
C GLU A 50 28.60 -6.79 8.36
N LEU A 51 27.89 -5.73 8.78
CA LEU A 51 26.69 -5.23 8.11
C LEU A 51 26.97 -4.40 6.84
N GLY A 52 28.24 -4.17 6.50
CA GLY A 52 28.64 -3.33 5.37
C GLY A 52 28.37 -1.84 5.62
N PRO A 53 28.74 -0.95 4.69
CA PRO A 53 28.38 0.47 4.80
C PRO A 53 26.85 0.61 4.75
N VAL A 54 26.28 1.37 5.68
CA VAL A 54 24.88 1.78 5.61
C VAL A 54 24.73 2.68 4.39
N GLU A 55 23.93 2.24 3.42
CA GLU A 55 23.60 3.06 2.25
C GLU A 55 22.73 4.23 2.72
N GLU A 56 23.24 5.45 2.51
CA GLU A 56 22.50 6.66 2.83
C GLU A 56 21.33 6.80 1.86
N TRP A 57 20.17 7.18 2.38
CA TRP A 57 18.98 7.40 1.56
C TRP A 57 19.21 8.58 0.63
N THR A 58 18.91 8.40 -0.64
CA THR A 58 18.93 9.47 -1.62
C THR A 58 17.75 10.41 -1.43
N ASP A 59 17.90 11.68 -1.81
CA ASP A 59 16.81 12.66 -1.73
C ASP A 59 15.60 12.22 -2.57
N ASP A 60 15.83 11.51 -3.69
CA ASP A 60 14.79 10.95 -4.55
C ASP A 60 14.00 9.84 -3.83
N GLU A 61 14.67 8.93 -3.12
CA GLU A 61 14.00 7.90 -2.30
C GLU A 61 13.17 8.50 -1.17
N ILE A 62 13.67 9.59 -0.57
CA ILE A 62 12.92 10.32 0.48
C ILE A 62 11.69 10.99 -0.14
N ALA A 63 11.81 11.56 -1.34
CA ALA A 63 10.68 12.15 -2.06
C ALA A 63 9.62 11.10 -2.41
N ASP A 64 10.03 9.96 -2.97
CA ASP A 64 9.14 8.84 -3.29
C ASP A 64 8.40 8.35 -2.05
N LEU A 65 9.09 8.26 -0.91
CA LEU A 65 8.48 7.83 0.35
C LEU A 65 7.45 8.87 0.86
N ARG A 66 7.73 10.17 0.73
CA ARG A 66 6.77 11.22 1.11
C ARG A 66 5.50 11.15 0.26
N LEU A 67 5.66 11.00 -1.05
CA LEU A 67 4.56 10.84 -1.98
C LEU A 67 3.75 9.58 -1.66
N TYR A 68 4.43 8.46 -1.39
CA TYR A 68 3.79 7.21 -0.99
C TYR A 68 2.94 7.36 0.28
N VAL A 69 3.47 8.02 1.32
CA VAL A 69 2.74 8.25 2.57
C VAL A 69 1.49 9.10 2.33
N LEU A 70 1.61 10.16 1.53
CA LEU A 70 0.47 11.00 1.15
C LEU A 70 -0.58 10.20 0.37
N HIS A 71 -0.13 9.38 -0.57
CA HIS A 71 -0.97 8.50 -1.37
C HIS A 71 -1.72 7.46 -0.51
N ASP A 72 -1.04 6.78 0.41
CA ASP A 72 -1.67 5.78 1.28
C ASP A 72 -2.76 6.43 2.15
N ALA A 73 -2.48 7.61 2.74
CA ALA A 73 -3.46 8.34 3.51
C ALA A 73 -4.70 8.72 2.69
N ALA A 74 -4.50 9.26 1.48
CA ALA A 74 -5.58 9.58 0.55
C ALA A 74 -6.40 8.36 0.14
N ARG A 75 -5.72 7.25 -0.19
CA ARG A 75 -6.34 5.99 -0.61
C ARG A 75 -7.20 5.41 0.51
N VAL A 76 -6.73 5.42 1.75
CA VAL A 76 -7.49 4.94 2.91
C VAL A 76 -8.80 5.71 3.08
N LEU A 77 -8.80 7.03 2.84
CA LEU A 77 -10.02 7.84 2.93
C LEU A 77 -11.02 7.52 1.82
N LEU A 78 -10.55 7.22 0.61
CA LEU A 78 -11.38 6.87 -0.53
C LEU A 78 -11.89 5.41 -0.48
N ASP A 79 -11.15 4.52 0.19
CA ASP A 79 -11.52 3.12 0.30
C ASP A 79 -12.56 2.88 1.41
N LEU A 80 -13.81 2.66 1.00
CA LEU A 80 -14.92 2.33 1.90
C LEU A 80 -14.75 0.95 2.59
N ARG A 81 -13.82 0.10 2.13
CA ARG A 81 -13.49 -1.16 2.79
C ARG A 81 -12.54 -0.95 3.98
N ALA A 82 -11.88 0.20 4.07
CA ALA A 82 -11.04 0.53 5.21
C ALA A 82 -11.90 0.68 6.47
N SER A 83 -11.40 0.14 7.59
CA SER A 83 -12.09 0.26 8.87
C SER A 83 -12.25 1.73 9.26
N ALA A 84 -13.32 2.05 10.00
CA ALA A 84 -13.55 3.41 10.49
C ALA A 84 -12.36 3.92 11.31
N LYS A 85 -11.71 3.03 12.08
CA LYS A 85 -10.50 3.34 12.84
C LYS A 85 -9.34 3.77 11.93
N ARG A 86 -9.06 3.00 10.86
CA ARG A 86 -7.95 3.33 9.95
C ARG A 86 -8.18 4.64 9.21
N ARG A 87 -9.42 4.91 8.80
CA ARG A 87 -9.80 6.21 8.22
C ARG A 87 -9.62 7.34 9.22
N GLN A 88 -9.96 7.13 10.48
CA GLN A 88 -9.76 8.12 11.53
C GLN A 88 -8.27 8.42 11.75
N GLU A 89 -7.41 7.38 11.80
CA GLU A 89 -5.95 7.54 11.90
C GLU A 89 -5.40 8.39 10.73
N SER A 90 -5.89 8.16 9.50
CA SER A 90 -5.51 8.99 8.34
C SER A 90 -5.99 10.44 8.46
N ILE A 91 -7.21 10.68 8.95
CA ILE A 91 -7.72 12.03 9.23
C ILE A 91 -6.85 12.70 10.29
N ASP A 92 -6.54 12.00 11.38
CA ASP A 92 -5.75 12.54 12.48
C ASP A 92 -4.34 12.91 12.03
N TRP A 93 -3.72 12.12 11.16
CA TRP A 93 -2.43 12.46 10.56
C TRP A 93 -2.51 13.69 9.64
N ILE A 94 -3.52 13.80 8.77
CA ILE A 94 -3.73 14.96 7.88
C ILE A 94 -3.93 16.25 8.68
N PHE A 95 -4.68 16.16 9.78
CA PHE A 95 -4.99 17.29 10.65
C PHE A 95 -3.95 17.52 11.76
N SER A 96 -2.93 16.69 11.84
CA SER A 96 -1.83 16.87 12.78
C SER A 96 -1.05 18.15 12.44
N ASP A 97 -0.73 18.93 13.47
CA ASP A 97 0.13 20.10 13.36
C ASP A 97 1.59 19.77 13.75
N GLU A 98 1.91 18.48 13.89
CA GLU A 98 3.27 18.01 14.11
C GLU A 98 4.16 18.34 12.92
N GLU A 99 5.37 18.81 13.21
CA GLU A 99 6.41 19.09 12.22
C GLU A 99 7.43 17.96 12.18
N GLY A 100 7.75 17.47 10.99
CA GLY A 100 8.69 16.38 10.81
C GLY A 100 8.86 16.01 9.33
N PRO A 101 9.89 15.21 9.00
CA PRO A 101 10.25 14.90 7.61
C PRO A 101 9.14 14.17 6.83
N PHE A 102 8.24 13.49 7.54
CA PHE A 102 7.06 12.79 7.02
C PHE A 102 5.76 13.30 7.66
N SER A 103 5.77 14.53 8.17
CA SER A 103 4.53 15.20 8.56
C SER A 103 3.68 15.50 7.33
N PHE A 104 2.36 15.56 7.51
CA PHE A 104 1.44 15.90 6.42
C PHE A 104 1.85 17.20 5.71
N ARG A 105 2.16 18.25 6.47
CA ARG A 105 2.56 19.55 5.91
C ARG A 105 3.82 19.43 5.04
N THR A 106 4.83 18.71 5.51
CA THR A 106 6.07 18.50 4.75
C THR A 106 5.83 17.66 3.49
N CYS A 107 5.04 16.60 3.57
CA CYS A 107 4.72 15.78 2.40
C CYS A 107 3.97 16.57 1.33
N VAL A 108 2.96 17.37 1.70
CA VAL A 108 2.20 18.18 0.74
C VAL A 108 3.04 19.33 0.16
N ALA A 109 3.87 19.96 0.99
CA ALA A 109 4.76 21.03 0.54
C ALA A 109 5.85 20.51 -0.43
N ALA A 110 6.32 19.27 -0.25
CA ALA A 110 7.28 18.64 -1.15
C ALA A 110 6.72 18.47 -2.58
N GLU A 111 5.41 18.23 -2.69
CA GLU A 111 4.69 18.15 -3.97
C GLU A 111 4.30 19.53 -4.54
N GLY A 112 4.62 20.63 -3.85
CA GLY A 112 4.28 21.99 -4.28
C GLY A 112 2.80 22.36 -4.11
N CYS A 113 2.05 21.60 -3.31
CA CYS A 113 0.62 21.80 -3.08
C CYS A 113 0.36 22.64 -1.81
N ASP A 114 -0.81 23.31 -1.75
CA ASP A 114 -1.27 24.01 -0.56
C ASP A 114 -1.96 23.02 0.41
N TRP A 115 -1.35 22.82 1.58
CA TRP A 115 -1.84 21.93 2.62
C TRP A 115 -3.17 22.37 3.22
N LEU A 116 -3.48 23.68 3.21
CA LEU A 116 -4.74 24.19 3.73
C LEU A 116 -5.89 23.82 2.79
N GLN A 117 -5.70 24.04 1.49
CA GLN A 117 -6.66 23.64 0.45
C GLN A 117 -6.89 22.13 0.46
N PHE A 118 -5.83 21.33 0.64
CA PHE A 118 -5.96 19.87 0.75
C PHE A 118 -6.86 19.47 1.92
N ARG A 119 -6.70 20.08 3.10
CA ARG A 119 -7.55 19.82 4.28
C ARG A 119 -9.02 20.16 4.00
N GLU A 120 -9.29 21.27 3.32
CA GLU A 120 -10.66 21.65 2.92
C GLU A 120 -11.30 20.60 2.01
N GLU A 121 -10.56 20.13 1.01
CA GLU A 121 -11.06 19.13 0.08
C GLU A 121 -11.33 17.77 0.74
N VAL A 122 -10.43 17.34 1.63
CA VAL A 122 -10.62 16.10 2.42
C VAL A 122 -11.91 16.19 3.23
N VAL A 123 -12.17 17.32 3.86
CA VAL A 123 -13.34 17.49 4.73
C VAL A 123 -14.65 17.55 3.94
N LEU A 124 -14.63 18.18 2.75
CA LEU A 124 -15.76 18.13 1.80
C LEU A 124 -15.98 16.72 1.24
N LEU A 125 -14.91 15.98 0.96
CA LEU A 125 -14.98 14.59 0.51
C LEU A 125 -15.60 13.68 1.60
N CYS A 126 -15.20 13.88 2.86
CA CYS A 126 -15.77 13.17 4.00
C CYS A 126 -17.26 13.45 4.16
N GLU A 127 -17.68 14.72 4.07
CA GLU A 127 -19.09 15.12 4.12
C GLU A 127 -19.91 14.46 3.01
N ARG A 128 -19.43 14.54 1.76
CA ARG A 128 -20.09 13.94 0.59
C ARG A 128 -20.28 12.43 0.72
N ASN A 129 -19.32 11.75 1.34
CA ASN A 129 -19.35 10.30 1.52
C ASN A 129 -20.00 9.86 2.85
N GLY A 130 -20.51 10.79 3.66
CA GLY A 130 -21.11 10.50 4.97
C GLY A 130 -20.13 9.90 5.98
N MET A 131 -18.84 10.21 5.86
CA MET A 131 -17.80 9.68 6.74
C MET A 131 -17.70 10.53 8.01
N PRO A 132 -17.72 9.91 9.21
CA PRO A 132 -17.58 10.66 10.44
C PRO A 132 -16.15 11.20 10.57
N LEU A 133 -16.03 12.52 10.79
CA LEU A 133 -14.79 13.14 11.23
C LEU A 133 -14.71 12.97 12.75
N GLY A 134 -13.78 12.18 13.26
CA GLY A 134 -13.53 12.06 14.70
C GLY A 134 -12.73 13.22 15.28
N ASN A 135 -12.03 13.97 14.43
CA ASN A 135 -11.13 15.05 14.81
C ASN A 135 -11.88 16.39 14.94
N GLU A 136 -11.68 17.11 16.05
CA GLU A 136 -12.32 18.40 16.31
C GLU A 136 -11.87 19.49 15.34
N ALA A 137 -10.58 19.53 14.99
CA ALA A 137 -10.06 20.49 14.01
C ALA A 137 -10.68 20.27 12.62
N ALA A 138 -10.85 19.00 12.23
CA ALA A 138 -11.52 18.66 10.96
C ALA A 138 -13.00 19.08 10.96
N ARG A 139 -13.71 18.92 12.09
CA ARG A 139 -15.11 19.38 12.23
C ARG A 139 -15.22 20.90 12.19
N SER A 140 -14.36 21.61 12.93
CA SER A 140 -14.32 23.08 12.94
C SER A 140 -14.07 23.63 11.54
N LEU A 141 -13.12 23.01 10.81
CA LEU A 141 -12.84 23.37 9.42
C LEU A 141 -14.02 23.06 8.49
N LEU A 142 -14.74 21.95 8.70
CA LEU A 142 -15.96 21.65 7.95
C LEU A 142 -17.01 22.75 8.15
N ASP A 143 -17.26 23.13 9.40
CA ASP A 143 -18.27 24.14 9.74
C ASP A 143 -17.91 25.50 9.14
N GLN A 144 -16.63 25.88 9.18
CA GLN A 144 -16.15 27.10 8.54
C GLN A 144 -16.35 27.05 7.02
N VAL A 145 -15.90 25.99 6.35
CA VAL A 145 -16.03 25.84 4.88
C VAL A 145 -17.51 25.83 4.46
N LEU A 146 -18.38 25.17 5.22
CA LEU A 146 -19.82 25.14 4.95
C LEU A 146 -20.47 26.51 5.20
N SER A 147 -20.01 27.27 6.21
CA SER A 147 -20.46 28.64 6.44
C SER A 147 -20.08 29.55 5.26
N ASP A 148 -18.83 29.48 4.82
CA ASP A 148 -18.31 30.26 3.70
C ASP A 148 -19.05 29.93 2.40
N ARG A 149 -19.33 28.64 2.16
CA ARG A 149 -20.13 28.17 1.02
C ARG A 149 -21.57 28.69 1.04
N ARG A 150 -22.19 28.87 2.22
CA ARG A 150 -23.54 29.45 2.33
C ARG A 150 -23.56 30.95 2.04
N GLN A 151 -22.46 31.64 2.37
CA GLN A 151 -22.36 33.09 2.21
C GLN A 151 -21.95 33.50 0.78
N ASN A 152 -21.33 32.59 0.01
CA ASN A 152 -20.82 32.87 -1.33
C ASN A 152 -21.63 32.13 -2.42
N THR A 153 -22.44 32.86 -3.20
CA THR A 153 -23.26 32.30 -4.29
C THR A 153 -22.45 31.86 -5.51
N ASP A 154 -21.21 32.33 -5.66
CA ASP A 154 -20.31 32.03 -6.78
C ASP A 154 -19.19 31.05 -6.39
N TRP A 155 -19.31 30.41 -5.21
CA TRP A 155 -18.27 29.54 -4.64
C TRP A 155 -17.81 28.41 -5.57
N ILE A 156 -18.69 27.93 -6.45
CA ILE A 156 -18.39 26.87 -7.43
C ILE A 156 -17.50 27.41 -8.57
N ALA A 157 -17.63 28.67 -8.96
CA ALA A 157 -16.86 29.28 -10.06
C ALA A 157 -15.43 29.68 -9.64
N SER A 158 -15.21 29.97 -8.35
CA SER A 158 -13.88 30.37 -7.86
C SER A 158 -12.92 29.20 -7.59
N LYS A 159 -13.40 27.96 -7.51
CA LYS A 159 -12.60 26.75 -7.22
C LYS A 159 -12.38 25.84 -8.45
N GLU A 160 -12.24 26.42 -9.65
CA GLU A 160 -12.02 25.66 -10.90
C GLU A 160 -10.67 24.89 -10.96
N TYR A 161 -9.78 25.03 -9.99
CA TYR A 161 -8.62 24.17 -9.81
C TYR A 161 -8.77 23.35 -8.52
N SER A 162 -9.55 22.27 -8.61
CA SER A 162 -9.70 21.35 -7.49
C SER A 162 -8.59 20.31 -7.49
N VAL A 163 -7.92 20.15 -6.35
CA VAL A 163 -7.02 19.01 -6.06
C VAL A 163 -7.80 17.69 -6.18
N ALA A 164 -9.14 17.70 -6.20
CA ALA A 164 -10.00 16.57 -6.54
C ALA A 164 -9.79 16.03 -7.97
N ASN A 165 -9.23 16.82 -8.90
CA ASN A 165 -8.75 16.29 -10.18
C ASN A 165 -7.46 15.48 -10.03
N ASP A 166 -6.58 15.83 -9.09
CA ASP A 166 -5.39 15.02 -8.76
C ASP A 166 -5.76 13.80 -7.90
N PHE A 167 -6.80 13.88 -7.07
CA PHE A 167 -7.37 12.67 -6.43
C PHE A 167 -7.95 11.65 -7.41
N ARG A 168 -8.29 12.05 -8.65
CA ARG A 168 -8.63 11.09 -9.70
C ARG A 168 -7.39 10.34 -10.21
N LEU A 169 -6.22 10.99 -10.29
CA LEU A 169 -4.95 10.30 -10.57
C LEU A 169 -4.66 9.25 -9.49
N PHE A 170 -4.95 9.55 -8.21
CA PHE A 170 -4.79 8.60 -7.11
C PHE A 170 -5.79 7.42 -7.08
N ARG A 171 -6.81 7.43 -7.95
CA ARG A 171 -7.77 6.31 -8.06
C ARG A 171 -7.35 5.26 -9.10
N GLU A 172 -6.45 5.61 -10.02
CA GLU A 172 -6.09 4.78 -11.18
C GLU A 172 -4.76 4.01 -11.03
N GLY A 173 -4.09 4.09 -9.87
CA GLY A 173 -2.84 3.40 -9.53
C GLY A 173 -2.97 2.11 -8.72
#